data_AF-A0AAE1RDC4-F1
#
_entry.id   AF-A0AAE1RDC4-F1
#
_cell.length_a   1.000
_cell.length_b   1.000
_cell.length_c   1.000
_cell.angle_alpha   90.00
_cell.angle_beta   90.00
_cell.angle_gamma   90.00
#
_symmetry.space_group_name_H-M   'P 1'
#
loop_
_entity.id
_entity.type
_entity.pdbx_description
1 polymer ?
#
loop_
_entity_poly.entity_id
_entity_poly.type
_entity_poly.pdbx_seq_one_letter_code
_entity_poly.pdbx_strand_id
1 'polypeptide(L)'
;MGIYLSSPKTEKFSEDGENVRVIYGLSSMQGWRAAMEDAHAAITDFDASTSFFGVYDGHGGKVVTKFCAKYLHQQVLKHEAYLQGDIGTAVQNSFFRMDEMMRGQRGWRELAALGDRLNKFSGMIEGLVWSPRNGDRNGNTDDWAFEEGPRSDFPGPTSGCTANVAIMRENQLIVANAGDSRCVISPQHAMALNLLGLDHSVKCTVMGFCCIYIIYLGITSLILRLKERILKAGGFIHAGRVNGSLNLARAIGDMEFKQNKFLPAEKQIVTADPDINIVDLCDDDDFIVLACDGVWYAFWTLRFNLKKIC
;
A
#
# COMPACT_ATOMS: atom_id res chain seq x y z
N MET A 1 -4.50 -13.08 -16.21
CA MET A 1 -5.71 -12.65 -15.50
C MET A 1 -6.02 -13.74 -14.49
N GLY A 2 -6.28 -13.37 -13.24
CA GLY A 2 -6.56 -14.36 -12.19
C GLY A 2 -7.84 -15.15 -12.44
N ILE A 3 -8.02 -16.24 -11.70
CA ILE A 3 -9.22 -17.07 -11.75
C ILE A 3 -10.39 -16.25 -11.18
N TYR A 4 -11.43 -16.05 -11.98
CA TYR A 4 -12.68 -15.45 -11.53
C TYR A 4 -13.63 -16.52 -11.00
N LEU A 5 -14.38 -16.16 -9.95
CA LEU A 5 -15.48 -16.98 -9.45
C LEU A 5 -16.67 -16.93 -10.42
N SER A 6 -17.53 -17.95 -10.37
CA SER A 6 -18.79 -17.98 -11.12
C SER A 6 -19.80 -16.94 -10.64
N SER A 7 -19.70 -16.53 -9.37
CA SER A 7 -20.48 -15.47 -8.75
C SER A 7 -19.61 -14.69 -7.76
N PRO A 8 -19.83 -13.37 -7.57
CA PRO A 8 -19.04 -12.59 -6.65
C PRO A 8 -19.38 -12.95 -5.20
N LYS A 9 -18.38 -12.95 -4.33
CA LYS A 9 -18.60 -12.89 -2.88
C LYS A 9 -18.89 -11.44 -2.49
N THR A 10 -20.13 -11.17 -2.07
CA THR A 10 -20.61 -9.82 -1.75
C THR A 10 -20.65 -9.52 -0.25
N GLU A 11 -20.20 -10.47 0.57
CA GLU A 11 -20.03 -10.26 2.00
C GLU A 11 -19.04 -9.12 2.25
N LYS A 12 -19.43 -8.19 3.11
CA LYS A 12 -18.61 -7.03 3.47
C LYS A 12 -18.10 -7.20 4.87
N PHE A 13 -16.82 -6.92 5.05
CA PHE A 13 -16.27 -6.65 6.37
C PHE A 13 -16.16 -5.15 6.54
N SER A 14 -16.83 -4.61 7.55
CA SER A 14 -16.87 -3.19 7.84
C SER A 14 -16.47 -2.94 9.29
N GLU A 15 -15.73 -1.86 9.49
CA GLU A 15 -15.30 -1.35 10.78
C GLU A 15 -15.40 0.17 10.75
N ASP A 16 -15.69 0.75 11.89
CA ASP A 16 -15.72 2.19 12.10
C ASP A 16 -15.14 2.49 13.49
N GLY A 17 -14.74 3.74 13.67
CA GLY A 17 -14.23 4.20 14.95
C GLY A 17 -13.91 5.68 14.93
N GLU A 18 -13.60 6.20 16.10
CA GLU A 18 -13.34 7.62 16.29
C GLU A 18 -12.36 7.87 17.44
N ASN A 19 -11.74 9.04 17.42
CA ASN A 19 -11.16 9.67 18.59
C ASN A 19 -11.47 11.18 18.55
N VAL A 20 -10.83 11.96 19.42
CA VAL A 20 -11.07 13.41 19.50
C VAL A 20 -10.66 14.20 18.24
N ARG A 21 -9.94 13.59 17.29
CA ARG A 21 -9.42 14.24 16.07
C ARG A 21 -10.05 13.70 14.79
N VAL A 22 -10.31 12.40 14.72
CA VAL A 22 -10.73 11.72 13.48
C VAL A 22 -11.89 10.79 13.74
N ILE A 23 -12.79 10.70 12.76
CA ILE A 23 -13.80 9.66 12.63
C ILE A 23 -13.48 8.91 11.33
N TYR A 24 -13.52 7.57 11.35
CA TYR A 24 -13.28 6.76 10.17
C TYR A 24 -14.34 5.67 10.01
N GLY A 25 -14.53 5.27 8.76
CA GLY A 25 -15.26 4.07 8.39
C GLY A 25 -14.52 3.38 7.25
N LEU A 26 -14.48 2.05 7.29
CA LEU A 26 -13.87 1.24 6.25
C LEU A 26 -14.75 0.06 5.88
N SER A 27 -14.57 -0.43 4.65
CA SER A 27 -15.24 -1.63 4.17
C SER A 27 -14.36 -2.37 3.17
N SER A 28 -14.38 -3.69 3.22
CA SER A 28 -13.65 -4.56 2.29
C SER A 28 -14.55 -5.69 1.80
N MET A 29 -14.35 -6.12 0.54
CA MET A 29 -15.18 -7.12 -0.13
C MET A 29 -14.36 -7.86 -1.20
N GLN A 30 -14.38 -9.19 -1.16
CA GLN A 30 -13.61 -10.03 -2.10
C GLN A 30 -14.09 -9.89 -3.56
N GLY A 31 -15.40 -9.79 -3.76
CA GLY A 31 -15.99 -9.68 -5.09
C GLY A 31 -15.72 -10.91 -5.96
N TRP A 32 -15.26 -10.69 -7.19
CA TRP A 32 -15.13 -11.73 -8.21
C TRP A 32 -13.82 -12.53 -8.17
N ARG A 33 -12.84 -12.10 -7.37
CA ARG A 33 -11.54 -12.77 -7.27
C ARG A 33 -11.66 -14.10 -6.52
N ALA A 34 -10.84 -15.08 -6.86
CA ALA A 34 -10.79 -16.35 -6.15
C ALA A 34 -10.38 -16.22 -4.67
N ALA A 35 -9.53 -15.23 -4.35
CA ALA A 35 -9.06 -14.96 -3.00
C ALA A 35 -9.16 -13.45 -2.69
N MET A 36 -9.37 -13.13 -1.41
CA MET A 36 -9.22 -11.78 -0.88
C MET A 36 -7.75 -11.56 -0.52
N GLU A 37 -7.05 -10.71 -1.28
CA GLU A 37 -5.63 -10.42 -1.08
C GLU A 37 -5.38 -9.10 -0.36
N ASP A 38 -6.36 -8.19 -0.33
CA ASP A 38 -6.23 -6.90 0.34
C ASP A 38 -6.20 -7.03 1.87
N ALA A 39 -5.53 -6.07 2.51
CA ALA A 39 -5.57 -5.83 3.93
C ALA A 39 -5.60 -4.32 4.21
N HIS A 40 -5.88 -3.94 5.45
CA HIS A 40 -5.83 -2.55 5.89
C HIS A 40 -5.31 -2.44 7.32
N ALA A 41 -4.97 -1.22 7.73
CA ALA A 41 -4.71 -0.84 9.12
C ALA A 41 -5.42 0.49 9.39
N ALA A 42 -6.13 0.58 10.52
CA ALA A 42 -6.75 1.81 11.01
C ALA A 42 -6.42 1.96 12.50
N ILE A 43 -5.59 2.94 12.82
CA ILE A 43 -5.05 3.18 14.17
C ILE A 43 -5.26 4.65 14.50
N THR A 44 -6.36 4.95 15.19
CA THR A 44 -6.72 6.32 15.57
C THR A 44 -5.78 6.92 16.60
N ASP A 45 -5.32 6.12 17.56
CA ASP A 45 -4.37 6.53 18.60
C ASP A 45 -2.99 5.93 18.35
N PHE A 46 -2.36 6.35 17.25
CA PHE A 46 -1.00 5.91 16.89
C PHE A 46 0.03 6.43 17.90
N ASP A 47 -0.12 7.69 18.30
CA ASP A 47 0.46 8.27 19.51
C ASP A 47 -0.48 9.34 20.10
N ALA A 48 0.04 10.22 20.97
CA ALA A 48 -0.77 11.27 21.59
C ALA A 48 -1.42 12.25 20.60
N SER A 49 -0.83 12.49 19.43
CA SER A 49 -1.29 13.47 18.43
C SER A 49 -1.44 12.93 17.01
N THR A 50 -1.20 11.63 16.79
CA THR A 50 -1.10 11.03 15.46
C THR A 50 -2.09 9.88 15.27
N SER A 51 -2.62 9.78 14.05
CA SER A 51 -3.43 8.65 13.55
C SER A 51 -2.75 8.03 12.31
N PHE A 52 -2.90 6.72 12.13
CA PHE A 52 -2.32 5.98 11.00
C PHE A 52 -3.40 5.16 10.29
N PHE A 53 -3.46 5.29 8.96
CA PHE A 53 -4.34 4.51 8.10
C PHE A 53 -3.54 3.93 6.94
N GLY A 54 -3.79 2.67 6.57
CA GLY A 54 -3.10 2.00 5.48
C GLY A 54 -4.03 1.07 4.70
N VAL A 55 -3.91 1.11 3.38
CA VAL A 55 -4.55 0.14 2.46
C VAL A 55 -3.45 -0.59 1.71
N TYR A 56 -3.55 -1.92 1.69
CA TYR A 56 -2.57 -2.81 1.08
C TYR A 56 -3.28 -3.73 0.08
N ASP A 57 -2.96 -3.62 -1.21
CA ASP A 57 -3.54 -4.42 -2.28
C ASP A 57 -2.54 -5.51 -2.68
N GLY A 58 -2.90 -6.78 -2.49
CA GLY A 58 -1.98 -7.90 -2.59
C GLY A 58 -2.01 -8.55 -3.97
N HIS A 59 -0.86 -9.10 -4.38
CA HIS A 59 -0.78 -9.91 -5.59
C HIS A 59 0.15 -11.11 -5.42
N GLY A 60 -0.26 -12.23 -6.02
CA GLY A 60 0.49 -13.49 -5.93
C GLY A 60 0.42 -14.15 -4.54
N GLY A 61 -0.46 -13.67 -3.67
CA GLY A 61 -0.68 -14.14 -2.31
C GLY A 61 -0.98 -13.01 -1.32
N LYS A 62 -1.76 -13.33 -0.29
CA LYS A 62 -2.17 -12.40 0.78
C LYS A 62 -1.22 -12.28 1.97
N VAL A 63 -0.06 -12.95 1.92
CA VAL A 63 0.86 -13.00 3.07
C VAL A 63 1.59 -11.68 3.28
N VAL A 64 1.96 -10.99 2.19
CA VAL A 64 2.67 -9.70 2.27
C VAL A 64 1.74 -8.59 2.75
N THR A 65 0.51 -8.51 2.25
CA THR A 65 -0.48 -7.51 2.74
C THR A 65 -0.74 -7.66 4.23
N LYS A 66 -0.89 -8.88 4.73
CA LYS A 66 -1.02 -9.16 6.16
C LYS A 66 0.21 -8.77 6.95
N PHE A 67 1.40 -9.03 6.41
CA PHE A 67 2.66 -8.64 7.04
C PHE A 67 2.78 -7.11 7.14
N CYS A 68 2.42 -6.38 6.08
CA CYS A 68 2.36 -4.93 6.04
C CYS A 68 1.35 -4.35 7.03
N ALA A 69 0.10 -4.84 7.01
CA ALA A 69 -0.90 -4.46 7.99
C ALA A 69 -0.38 -4.67 9.42
N LYS A 70 0.32 -5.79 9.66
CA LYS A 70 0.87 -6.17 10.96
C LYS A 70 1.99 -5.27 11.48
N TYR A 71 2.98 -4.98 10.64
CA TYR A 71 4.25 -4.44 11.13
C TYR A 71 4.56 -3.02 10.64
N LEU A 72 4.00 -2.55 9.53
CA LEU A 72 4.46 -1.29 8.92
C LEU A 72 4.30 -0.10 9.86
N HIS A 73 3.13 0.08 10.46
CA HIS A 73 2.88 1.15 11.43
C HIS A 73 3.82 1.05 12.65
N GLN A 74 4.15 -0.16 13.11
CA GLN A 74 5.07 -0.36 14.24
C GLN A 74 6.49 0.09 13.88
N GLN A 75 6.94 -0.19 12.65
CA GLN A 75 8.25 0.24 12.17
C GLN A 75 8.31 1.76 12.04
N VAL A 76 7.23 2.40 11.55
CA VAL A 76 7.15 3.86 11.49
C VAL A 76 7.31 4.48 12.88
N LEU A 77 6.57 3.97 13.87
CA LEU A 77 6.59 4.51 15.23
C LEU A 77 7.95 4.35 15.93
N LYS A 78 8.65 3.24 15.67
CA LYS A 78 9.95 2.91 16.27
C LYS A 78 11.13 3.59 15.58
N HIS A 79 10.95 4.11 14.37
CA HIS A 79 12.05 4.67 13.58
C HIS A 79 12.58 5.97 14.20
N GLU A 80 13.90 6.13 14.25
CA GLU A 80 14.55 7.30 14.89
C GLU A 80 14.10 8.64 14.31
N ALA A 81 13.93 8.72 12.99
CA ALA A 81 13.41 9.92 12.32
C ALA A 81 12.01 10.32 12.82
N TYR A 82 11.15 9.35 13.18
CA TYR A 82 9.83 9.64 13.74
C TYR A 82 9.94 10.33 15.09
N LEU A 83 10.86 9.85 15.94
CA LEU A 83 11.16 10.44 17.25
C LEU A 83 11.72 11.86 17.14
N GLN A 84 12.38 12.18 16.02
CA GLN A 84 12.88 13.51 15.70
C GLN A 84 11.85 14.41 15.01
N GLY A 85 10.64 13.89 14.73
CA GLY A 85 9.56 14.61 14.05
C GLY A 85 9.58 14.52 12.53
N ASP A 86 10.57 13.86 11.92
CA ASP A 86 10.64 13.61 10.47
C ASP A 86 9.89 12.31 10.11
N ILE A 87 8.57 12.45 10.01
CA ILE A 87 7.65 11.36 9.68
C ILE A 87 7.85 10.88 8.25
N GLY A 88 8.22 11.78 7.32
CA GLY A 88 8.46 11.45 5.92
C GLY A 88 9.59 10.45 5.78
N THR A 89 10.76 10.74 6.36
CA THR A 89 11.89 9.80 6.36
C THR A 89 11.55 8.51 7.12
N ALA A 90 10.83 8.61 8.25
CA ALA A 90 10.41 7.45 9.01
C ALA A 90 9.55 6.48 8.20
N VAL A 91 8.54 6.99 7.48
CA VAL A 91 7.66 6.16 6.66
C VAL A 91 8.39 5.62 5.43
N GLN A 92 9.26 6.40 4.78
CA GLN A 92 10.08 5.94 3.66
C GLN A 92 10.94 4.74 4.05
N ASN A 93 11.72 4.88 5.13
CA ASN A 93 12.61 3.82 5.60
C ASN A 93 11.84 2.61 6.11
N SER A 94 10.65 2.82 6.68
CA SER A 94 9.80 1.72 7.11
C SER A 94 9.34 0.85 5.94
N PHE A 95 9.08 1.41 4.75
CA PHE A 95 8.73 0.62 3.57
C PHE A 95 9.88 -0.31 3.15
N PHE A 96 11.12 0.19 3.13
CA PHE A 96 12.30 -0.66 2.88
C PHE A 96 12.50 -1.68 4.00
N ARG A 97 12.27 -1.28 5.25
CA ARG A 97 12.37 -2.15 6.42
C ARG A 97 11.43 -3.35 6.30
N MET A 98 10.24 -3.18 5.73
CA MET A 98 9.33 -4.30 5.46
C MET A 98 9.96 -5.37 4.55
N ASP A 99 10.62 -4.96 3.46
CA ASP A 99 11.31 -5.90 2.56
C ASP A 99 12.45 -6.63 3.28
N GLU A 100 13.21 -5.92 4.12
CA GLU A 100 14.29 -6.50 4.92
C GLU A 100 13.77 -7.54 5.92
N MET A 101 12.72 -7.19 6.67
CA MET A 101 12.14 -8.05 7.71
C MET A 101 11.58 -9.35 7.15
N MET A 102 11.17 -9.37 5.87
CA MET A 102 10.65 -10.54 5.18
C MET A 102 11.73 -11.49 4.65
N ARG A 103 13.02 -11.13 4.73
CA ARG A 103 14.15 -11.99 4.34
C ARG A 103 14.60 -12.90 5.50
N GLY A 104 15.35 -13.93 5.15
CA GLY A 104 16.00 -14.84 6.11
C GLY A 104 15.04 -15.70 6.91
N GLN A 105 15.59 -16.41 7.91
CA GLN A 105 14.87 -17.42 8.69
C GLN A 105 13.63 -16.86 9.40
N ARG A 106 13.78 -15.72 10.08
CA ARG A 106 12.71 -15.08 10.83
C ARG A 106 11.59 -14.58 9.92
N GLY A 107 11.94 -13.89 8.83
CA GLY A 107 10.99 -13.43 7.83
C GLY A 107 10.20 -14.58 7.22
N TRP A 108 10.89 -15.66 6.84
CA TRP A 108 10.25 -16.87 6.34
C TRP A 108 9.26 -17.47 7.34
N ARG A 109 9.66 -17.63 8.61
CA ARG A 109 8.79 -18.19 9.66
C ARG A 109 7.54 -17.34 9.88
N GLU A 110 7.69 -16.01 9.93
CA GLU A 110 6.54 -15.13 10.14
C GLU A 110 5.58 -15.16 8.95
N LEU A 111 6.10 -15.12 7.72
CA LEU A 111 5.28 -15.26 6.51
C LEU A 111 4.57 -16.62 6.47
N ALA A 112 5.25 -17.70 6.84
CA ALA A 112 4.65 -19.03 6.96
C ALA A 112 3.55 -19.05 8.03
N ALA A 113 3.77 -18.45 9.20
CA ALA A 113 2.76 -18.38 10.26
C ALA A 113 1.52 -17.56 9.85
N LEU A 114 1.71 -16.46 9.12
CA LEU A 114 0.62 -15.68 8.52
C LEU A 114 -0.12 -16.48 7.43
N GLY A 115 0.61 -17.30 6.68
CA GLY A 115 0.10 -18.30 5.73
C GLY A 115 -0.72 -19.40 6.39
N ASP A 116 -0.22 -20.04 7.45
CA ASP A 116 -0.85 -21.21 8.07
C ASP A 116 -2.06 -20.87 8.93
N ARG A 117 -2.08 -19.69 9.57
CA ARG A 117 -3.30 -19.18 10.23
C ARG A 117 -4.47 -19.14 9.26
N LEU A 118 -4.23 -18.98 7.96
CA LEU A 118 -5.28 -19.02 6.93
C LEU A 118 -5.79 -20.44 6.69
N ASN A 119 -4.90 -21.43 6.64
CA ASN A 119 -5.32 -22.82 6.43
C ASN A 119 -6.18 -23.34 7.61
N LYS A 120 -5.91 -22.87 8.84
CA LYS A 120 -6.73 -23.18 10.01
C LYS A 120 -8.05 -22.39 10.07
N PHE A 121 -8.08 -21.13 9.65
CA PHE A 121 -9.30 -20.31 9.59
C PHE A 121 -10.19 -20.60 8.37
N SER A 122 -9.66 -21.24 7.32
CA SER A 122 -10.44 -21.71 6.16
C SER A 122 -11.62 -22.62 6.55
N GLY A 123 -11.57 -23.27 7.73
CA GLY A 123 -12.69 -24.03 8.30
C GLY A 123 -13.71 -23.23 9.14
N MET A 124 -13.42 -21.97 9.49
CA MET A 124 -14.27 -21.09 10.29
C MET A 124 -14.09 -19.63 9.82
N ILE A 125 -14.92 -19.19 8.85
CA ILE A 125 -15.15 -17.81 8.40
C ILE A 125 -13.89 -16.93 8.22
N GLU A 126 -13.54 -16.65 6.96
CA GLU A 126 -12.47 -15.75 6.45
C GLU A 126 -12.68 -14.25 6.81
N GLY A 127 -13.03 -13.91 8.05
CA GLY A 127 -13.42 -12.56 8.47
C GLY A 127 -12.49 -11.85 9.44
N LEU A 128 -11.41 -12.48 9.92
CA LEU A 128 -10.48 -11.81 10.84
C LEU A 128 -9.45 -10.99 10.06
N VAL A 129 -9.92 -9.88 9.47
CA VAL A 129 -9.06 -8.78 9.07
C VAL A 129 -8.47 -8.21 10.36
N TRP A 130 -7.15 -8.13 10.40
CA TRP A 130 -6.41 -7.87 11.63
C TRP A 130 -6.42 -6.37 11.92
N SER A 131 -7.23 -5.95 12.87
CA SER A 131 -7.14 -4.64 13.53
C SER A 131 -6.39 -4.84 14.85
N PRO A 132 -5.19 -4.26 15.04
CA PRO A 132 -4.45 -4.42 16.30
C PRO A 132 -5.24 -3.75 17.42
N ARG A 133 -5.74 -4.52 18.39
CA ARG A 133 -6.16 -3.97 19.68
C ARG A 133 -4.93 -3.49 20.44
N ASN A 134 -4.99 -2.24 20.88
CA ASN A 134 -3.98 -1.56 21.70
C ASN A 134 -3.47 -2.45 22.85
N GLY A 135 -2.17 -2.73 22.85
CA GLY A 135 -1.51 -3.35 24.00
C GLY A 135 -0.33 -4.22 23.64
N ASP A 136 0.83 -3.60 23.39
CA ASP A 136 2.12 -4.09 23.90
C ASP A 136 3.18 -2.99 23.67
N ARG A 137 3.29 -2.08 24.65
CA ARG A 137 4.39 -1.11 24.74
C ARG A 137 5.52 -1.77 25.52
N ASN A 138 6.50 -2.33 24.83
CA ASN A 138 7.77 -2.69 25.45
C ASN A 138 8.94 -2.40 24.49
N GLY A 139 9.90 -1.61 24.99
CA GLY A 139 11.29 -1.56 24.54
C GLY A 139 11.60 -0.88 23.21
N ASN A 140 12.42 0.18 23.26
CA ASN A 140 13.00 0.91 22.12
C ASN A 140 14.12 0.13 21.39
N THR A 141 14.07 -1.19 21.41
CA THR A 141 15.01 -2.07 20.71
C THR A 141 14.29 -2.65 19.51
N ASP A 142 14.90 -2.58 18.32
CA ASP A 142 14.43 -3.35 17.18
C ASP A 142 14.53 -4.84 17.52
N ASP A 143 13.42 -5.39 17.99
CA ASP A 143 13.29 -6.79 18.36
C ASP A 143 13.36 -7.72 17.14
N TRP A 144 13.57 -7.20 15.92
CA TRP A 144 13.73 -7.99 14.70
C TRP A 144 15.19 -8.41 14.43
N ALA A 145 15.83 -8.98 15.44
CA ALA A 145 17.20 -9.49 15.34
C ALA A 145 17.33 -10.61 14.28
N PHE A 146 18.53 -10.70 13.69
CA PHE A 146 18.91 -11.80 12.81
C PHE A 146 18.81 -13.14 13.53
N GLU A 147 18.25 -14.13 12.85
CA GLU A 147 18.06 -15.48 13.36
C GLU A 147 18.68 -16.46 12.36
N GLU A 148 19.58 -17.33 12.84
CA GLU A 148 20.12 -18.41 12.02
C GLU A 148 19.17 -19.60 11.97
N GLY A 149 19.02 -20.22 10.80
CA GLY A 149 18.28 -21.45 10.62
C GLY A 149 18.28 -21.97 9.19
N PRO A 150 17.50 -23.04 8.91
CA PRO A 150 17.48 -23.71 7.59
C PRO A 150 17.06 -22.83 6.41
N ARG A 151 16.51 -21.65 6.67
CA ARG A 151 16.03 -20.65 5.71
C ARG A 151 16.73 -19.30 5.88
N SER A 152 17.94 -19.27 6.47
CA SER A 152 18.73 -18.02 6.58
C SER A 152 19.01 -17.37 5.23
N ASP A 153 19.06 -18.15 4.15
CA ASP A 153 19.29 -17.71 2.78
C ASP A 153 17.99 -17.33 2.04
N PHE A 154 16.83 -17.35 2.71
CA PHE A 154 15.55 -17.01 2.10
C PHE A 154 15.58 -15.58 1.54
N PRO A 155 15.47 -15.39 0.21
CA PRO A 155 15.61 -14.07 -0.42
C PRO A 155 14.38 -13.17 -0.18
N GLY A 156 13.32 -13.73 0.43
CA GLY A 156 12.03 -13.11 0.69
C GLY A 156 10.93 -13.61 -0.28
N PRO A 157 9.69 -13.12 -0.14
CA PRO A 157 8.53 -13.63 -0.87
C PRO A 157 8.52 -13.23 -2.35
N THR A 158 7.93 -14.09 -3.18
CA THR A 158 7.62 -13.79 -4.61
C THR A 158 6.25 -13.12 -4.79
N SER A 159 5.43 -13.10 -3.74
CA SER A 159 4.24 -12.24 -3.68
C SER A 159 4.64 -10.84 -3.26
N GLY A 160 3.76 -9.88 -3.52
CA GLY A 160 3.94 -8.51 -3.11
C GLY A 160 2.62 -7.83 -2.79
N CYS A 161 2.71 -6.57 -2.40
CA CYS A 161 1.55 -5.72 -2.30
C CYS A 161 1.87 -4.26 -2.58
N THR A 162 0.85 -3.53 -3.01
CA THR A 162 0.86 -2.08 -2.90
C THR A 162 0.77 -1.67 -1.43
N ALA A 163 1.17 -0.44 -1.14
CA ALA A 163 0.93 0.17 0.16
C ALA A 163 0.64 1.65 -0.05
N ASN A 164 -0.55 2.07 0.35
CA ASN A 164 -0.95 3.47 0.41
C ASN A 164 -1.29 3.81 1.87
N VAL A 165 -0.49 4.69 2.46
CA VAL A 165 -0.53 5.02 3.89
C VAL A 165 -0.81 6.50 4.05
N ALA A 166 -1.75 6.84 4.95
CA ALA A 166 -2.03 8.20 5.40
C ALA A 166 -1.74 8.30 6.90
N ILE A 167 -0.89 9.25 7.27
CA ILE A 167 -0.53 9.57 8.65
C ILE A 167 -1.01 10.99 8.92
N MET A 168 -1.93 11.14 9.86
CA MET A 168 -2.45 12.44 10.29
C MET A 168 -1.83 12.80 11.62
N ARG A 169 -0.98 13.83 11.66
CA ARG A 169 -0.41 14.35 12.90
C ARG A 169 -0.80 15.80 13.06
N GLU A 170 -1.54 16.10 14.13
CA GLU A 170 -2.09 17.44 14.34
C GLU A 170 -2.85 17.91 13.10
N ASN A 171 -2.34 18.93 12.41
CA ASN A 171 -2.93 19.51 11.21
C ASN A 171 -2.17 19.13 9.93
N GLN A 172 -1.32 18.10 9.96
CA GLN A 172 -0.57 17.63 8.80
C GLN A 172 -1.03 16.24 8.38
N LEU A 173 -1.23 16.09 7.07
CA LEU A 173 -1.47 14.82 6.39
C LEU A 173 -0.24 14.43 5.59
N ILE A 174 0.36 13.30 5.96
CA ILE A 174 1.47 12.67 5.25
C ILE A 174 0.91 11.45 4.51
N VAL A 175 1.03 11.43 3.19
CA VAL A 175 0.64 10.30 2.34
C VAL A 175 1.88 9.66 1.73
N ALA A 176 2.07 8.37 1.98
CA ALA A 176 3.13 7.56 1.38
C ALA A 176 2.50 6.47 0.50
N ASN A 177 2.80 6.48 -0.80
CA ASN A 177 2.24 5.53 -1.76
C ASN A 177 3.31 4.78 -2.56
N ALA A 178 3.26 3.44 -2.51
CA ALA A 178 4.03 2.54 -3.36
C ALA A 178 3.07 1.55 -4.03
N GLY A 179 2.71 1.78 -5.29
CA GLY A 179 1.75 0.97 -6.05
C GLY A 179 0.69 1.81 -6.76
N ASP A 180 -0.40 1.15 -7.17
CA ASP A 180 -1.53 1.76 -7.92
C ASP A 180 -2.80 1.97 -7.09
N SER A 181 -2.76 1.66 -5.78
CA SER A 181 -3.68 2.21 -4.79
C SER A 181 -3.50 3.74 -4.68
N ARG A 182 -4.53 4.45 -4.18
CA ARG A 182 -4.52 5.92 -4.17
C ARG A 182 -5.20 6.51 -2.94
N CYS A 183 -4.73 7.70 -2.59
CA CYS A 183 -5.28 8.59 -1.58
C CYS A 183 -5.79 9.87 -2.24
N VAL A 184 -6.99 10.31 -1.88
CA VAL A 184 -7.55 11.60 -2.28
C VAL A 184 -8.09 12.34 -1.08
N ILE A 185 -7.94 13.66 -1.08
CA ILE A 185 -8.56 14.57 -0.11
C ILE A 185 -9.62 15.42 -0.81
N SER A 186 -10.76 15.62 -0.15
CA SER A 186 -11.91 16.36 -0.66
C SER A 186 -12.12 17.66 0.14
N PRO A 187 -12.05 18.84 -0.50
CA PRO A 187 -12.44 20.11 0.13
C PRO A 187 -13.97 20.30 0.12
N GLN A 188 -14.53 20.94 1.16
CA GLN A 188 -15.96 21.22 1.36
C GLN A 188 -16.61 21.97 0.17
N HIS A 189 -15.83 22.66 -0.66
CA HIS A 189 -16.31 23.52 -1.74
C HIS A 189 -15.65 23.31 -3.11
N ALA A 190 -14.81 22.29 -3.29
CA ALA A 190 -14.11 22.06 -4.56
C ALA A 190 -14.78 20.97 -5.42
N MET A 191 -14.84 21.22 -6.73
CA MET A 191 -15.25 20.24 -7.75
C MET A 191 -14.12 19.24 -8.11
N ALA A 192 -12.97 19.34 -7.45
CA ALA A 192 -11.75 18.60 -7.80
C ALA A 192 -11.08 17.99 -6.55
N LEU A 193 -10.81 16.69 -6.63
CA LEU A 193 -10.06 15.92 -5.64
C LEU A 193 -8.56 16.17 -5.81
N ASN A 194 -7.83 16.43 -4.72
CA ASN A 194 -6.37 16.47 -4.75
C ASN A 194 -5.83 15.04 -4.66
N LEU A 195 -5.07 14.63 -5.68
CA LEU A 195 -4.49 13.30 -5.78
C LEU A 195 -3.16 13.28 -5.00
N LEU A 196 -3.14 12.62 -3.86
CA LEU A 196 -1.98 12.63 -2.94
C LEU A 196 -1.04 11.43 -3.13
N GLY A 197 -1.40 10.49 -4.02
CA GLY A 197 -0.55 9.37 -4.43
C GLY A 197 -0.73 9.07 -5.92
N LEU A 198 0.37 9.17 -6.68
CA LEU A 198 0.36 8.83 -8.11
C LEU A 198 0.34 7.32 -8.30
N ASP A 199 -0.36 6.87 -9.35
CA ASP A 199 -0.47 5.48 -9.75
C ASP A 199 0.87 4.98 -10.33
N HIS A 200 1.45 3.95 -9.74
CA HIS A 200 2.72 3.35 -10.16
C HIS A 200 2.58 2.14 -11.11
N SER A 201 1.43 2.00 -11.76
CA SER A 201 1.21 1.03 -12.83
C SER A 201 2.03 1.36 -14.07
N VAL A 202 2.54 0.33 -14.75
CA VAL A 202 3.30 0.49 -16.01
C VAL A 202 2.37 0.69 -17.21
N LYS A 203 1.05 0.59 -17.01
CA LYS A 203 0.01 0.90 -18.00
C LYS A 203 -0.59 2.26 -17.69
N CYS A 204 -0.71 3.11 -18.71
CA CYS A 204 -1.37 4.39 -18.56
C CYS A 204 -2.47 4.56 -19.62
N THR A 205 -3.70 4.76 -19.17
CA THR A 205 -4.78 5.32 -19.97
C THR A 205 -5.22 6.58 -19.25
N VAL A 206 -4.85 7.75 -19.77
CA VAL A 206 -5.35 9.03 -19.28
C VAL A 206 -6.44 9.49 -20.25
N MET A 207 -7.66 9.73 -19.77
CA MET A 207 -8.72 10.41 -20.54
C MET A 207 -9.27 11.63 -19.78
N GLY A 208 -9.18 12.83 -20.40
CA GLY A 208 -10.19 13.92 -20.30
C GLY A 208 -9.99 15.17 -19.40
N PHE A 209 -9.40 16.25 -19.98
CA PHE A 209 -9.58 17.71 -19.72
C PHE A 209 -8.90 18.50 -18.57
N CYS A 210 -8.32 19.65 -18.98
CA CYS A 210 -7.69 20.80 -18.28
C CYS A 210 -6.87 20.62 -16.99
N CYS A 211 -7.44 20.20 -15.85
CA CYS A 211 -6.63 19.79 -14.67
C CYS A 211 -5.75 18.56 -15.01
N ILE A 212 -6.12 17.85 -16.07
CA ILE A 212 -5.33 16.77 -16.66
C ILE A 212 -3.98 17.24 -17.19
N TYR A 213 -3.71 18.48 -17.59
CA TYR A 213 -2.39 18.76 -18.20
C TYR A 213 -1.23 18.64 -17.20
N ILE A 214 -1.37 19.16 -15.98
CA ILE A 214 -0.36 19.02 -14.92
C ILE A 214 -0.28 17.56 -14.44
N ILE A 215 -1.43 16.91 -14.25
CA ILE A 215 -1.50 15.48 -13.89
C ILE A 215 -0.89 14.61 -15.01
N TYR A 216 -1.13 14.92 -16.27
CA TYR A 216 -0.62 14.23 -17.45
C TYR A 216 0.88 14.44 -17.60
N LEU A 217 1.39 15.67 -17.41
CA LEU A 217 2.83 15.95 -17.38
C LEU A 217 3.51 15.25 -16.20
N GLY A 218 2.89 15.26 -15.02
CA GLY A 218 3.37 14.56 -13.83
C GLY A 218 3.42 13.04 -14.03
N ILE A 219 2.34 12.46 -14.56
CA ILE A 219 2.22 11.03 -14.87
C ILE A 219 3.18 10.62 -16.00
N THR A 220 3.30 11.38 -17.09
CA THR A 220 4.26 11.07 -18.16
C THR A 220 5.70 11.16 -17.66
N SER A 221 6.02 12.19 -16.86
CA SER A 221 7.33 12.33 -16.22
C SER A 221 7.62 11.17 -15.25
N LEU A 222 6.64 10.76 -14.45
CA LEU A 222 6.74 9.60 -13.56
C LEU A 222 6.97 8.30 -14.34
N ILE A 223 6.18 8.03 -15.38
CA ILE A 223 6.32 6.83 -16.21
C ILE A 223 7.69 6.79 -16.87
N LEU A 224 8.20 7.92 -17.37
CA LEU A 224 9.54 7.99 -17.94
C LEU A 224 10.61 7.63 -16.89
N ARG A 225 10.54 8.21 -15.68
CA ARG A 225 11.45 7.85 -14.58
C ARG A 225 11.36 6.37 -14.18
N LEU A 226 10.16 5.82 -14.09
CA LEU A 226 9.94 4.41 -13.77
C LEU A 226 10.54 3.49 -14.84
N LYS A 227 10.29 3.79 -16.12
CA LYS A 227 10.84 3.06 -17.26
C LYS A 227 12.36 3.12 -17.28
N GLU A 228 12.94 4.30 -17.08
CA GLU A 228 14.38 4.50 -17.04
C GLU A 228 15.02 3.69 -15.91
N ARG A 229 14.43 3.71 -14.70
CA ARG A 229 14.89 2.91 -13.58
C ARG A 229 14.85 1.41 -13.89
N ILE A 230 13.72 0.90 -14.40
CA ILE A 230 13.57 -0.52 -14.76
C ILE A 230 14.66 -0.95 -15.75
N LEU A 231 14.89 -0.15 -16.81
CA LEU A 231 15.90 -0.44 -17.82
C LEU A 231 17.33 -0.37 -17.25
N LYS A 232 17.65 0.66 -16.44
CA LYS A 232 18.96 0.79 -15.77
C LYS A 232 19.22 -0.35 -14.78
N ALA A 233 18.16 -0.89 -14.18
CA ALA A 233 18.24 -2.04 -13.28
C ALA A 233 18.40 -3.39 -14.00
N GLY A 234 18.40 -3.39 -15.34
CA GLY A 234 18.52 -4.60 -16.16
C GLY A 234 17.19 -5.29 -16.46
N GLY A 235 16.06 -4.68 -16.08
CA GLY A 235 14.73 -5.16 -16.43
C GLY A 235 14.27 -4.66 -17.80
N PHE A 236 13.10 -5.14 -18.23
CA PHE A 236 12.44 -4.70 -19.45
C PHE A 236 10.94 -4.56 -19.23
N ILE A 237 10.25 -3.91 -20.17
CA ILE A 237 8.78 -3.80 -20.14
C ILE A 237 8.22 -4.44 -21.39
N HIS A 238 7.35 -5.43 -21.22
CA HIS A 238 6.68 -6.12 -22.30
C HIS A 238 5.18 -6.17 -22.03
N ALA A 239 4.36 -5.75 -23.00
CA ALA A 239 2.90 -5.71 -22.89
C ALA A 239 2.36 -4.96 -21.62
N GLY A 240 3.07 -3.90 -21.21
CA GLY A 240 2.73 -3.13 -20.00
C GLY A 240 3.01 -3.88 -18.69
N ARG A 241 3.95 -4.82 -18.70
CA ARG A 241 4.40 -5.57 -17.53
C ARG A 241 5.94 -5.55 -17.44
N VAL A 242 6.44 -5.32 -16.23
CA VAL A 242 7.84 -5.45 -15.84
C VAL A 242 8.26 -6.91 -16.00
N ASN A 243 9.32 -7.12 -16.79
CA ASN A 243 9.82 -8.41 -17.24
C ASN A 243 8.72 -9.32 -17.82
N GLY A 244 7.65 -8.74 -18.37
CA GLY A 244 6.48 -9.49 -18.87
C GLY A 244 5.56 -10.08 -17.79
N SER A 245 5.90 -9.96 -16.50
CA SER A 245 5.19 -10.59 -15.38
C SER A 245 4.32 -9.61 -14.60
N LEU A 246 4.92 -8.59 -13.97
CA LEU A 246 4.24 -7.71 -13.01
C LEU A 246 3.76 -6.41 -13.65
N ASN A 247 2.54 -5.95 -13.39
CA ASN A 247 2.00 -4.68 -13.92
C ASN A 247 2.29 -3.46 -13.02
N LEU A 248 3.04 -3.65 -11.94
CA LEU A 248 3.42 -2.63 -10.97
C LEU A 248 4.92 -2.34 -11.05
N ALA A 249 5.31 -1.08 -10.87
CA ALA A 249 6.71 -0.68 -10.76
C ALA A 249 7.17 -0.50 -9.30
N ARG A 250 6.23 -0.29 -8.36
CA ARG A 250 6.51 -0.18 -6.94
C ARG A 250 5.59 -1.10 -6.13
N ALA A 251 6.15 -1.78 -5.15
CA ALA A 251 5.47 -2.70 -4.26
C ALA A 251 6.40 -3.09 -3.11
N ILE A 252 5.84 -3.46 -1.96
CA ILE A 252 6.54 -4.18 -0.88
C ILE A 252 6.46 -5.68 -1.21
N GLY A 253 7.52 -6.45 -0.92
CA GLY A 253 7.67 -7.84 -1.38
C GLY A 253 8.26 -7.94 -2.78
N ASP A 254 7.78 -8.86 -3.63
CA ASP A 254 8.26 -9.04 -5.01
C ASP A 254 9.77 -9.21 -5.12
N MET A 255 10.35 -10.02 -4.22
CA MET A 255 11.78 -10.00 -3.97
C MET A 255 12.61 -10.47 -5.16
N GLU A 256 12.03 -11.25 -6.06
CA GLU A 256 12.67 -11.66 -7.33
C GLU A 256 13.09 -10.46 -8.20
N PHE A 257 12.42 -9.30 -8.08
CA PHE A 257 12.74 -8.07 -8.80
C PHE A 257 13.74 -7.17 -8.06
N LYS A 258 14.19 -7.58 -6.87
CA LYS A 258 14.98 -6.77 -5.91
C LYS A 258 16.33 -7.41 -5.57
N GLN A 259 16.91 -8.19 -6.49
CA GLN A 259 18.12 -8.98 -6.27
C GLN A 259 19.41 -8.35 -6.83
N ASN A 260 19.35 -7.14 -7.41
CA ASN A 260 20.54 -6.51 -7.97
C ASN A 260 21.43 -5.95 -6.84
N LYS A 261 22.49 -6.68 -6.48
CA LYS A 261 23.42 -6.33 -5.39
C LYS A 261 24.24 -5.06 -5.62
N PHE A 262 24.30 -4.57 -6.86
CA PHE A 262 25.05 -3.36 -7.23
C PHE A 262 24.20 -2.11 -7.20
N LEU A 263 22.90 -2.26 -6.98
CA LEU A 263 21.95 -1.15 -6.89
C LEU A 263 21.41 -1.04 -5.47
N PRO A 264 21.20 0.18 -4.98
CA PRO A 264 20.50 0.39 -3.72
C PRO A 264 19.01 0.02 -3.87
N ALA A 265 18.30 -0.08 -2.75
CA ALA A 265 16.92 -0.60 -2.69
C ALA A 265 15.95 0.20 -3.57
N GLU A 266 16.10 1.53 -3.61
CA GLU A 266 15.27 2.44 -4.39
C GLU A 266 15.46 2.30 -5.90
N LYS A 267 16.59 1.76 -6.35
CA LYS A 267 16.95 1.61 -7.78
C LYS A 267 16.75 0.20 -8.33
N GLN A 268 16.14 -0.70 -7.56
CA GLN A 268 15.77 -2.04 -8.05
C GLN A 268 14.71 -1.97 -9.17
N ILE A 269 14.47 -3.08 -9.87
CA ILE A 269 13.49 -3.17 -10.97
C ILE A 269 12.09 -2.83 -10.45
N VAL A 270 11.71 -3.44 -9.32
CA VAL A 270 10.55 -3.05 -8.50
C VAL A 270 11.11 -2.52 -7.19
N THR A 271 10.57 -1.42 -6.65
CA THR A 271 11.05 -0.85 -5.37
C THR A 271 9.91 -0.74 -4.37
N ALA A 272 10.23 -0.84 -3.08
CA ALA A 272 9.33 -0.46 -2.00
C ALA A 272 9.33 1.06 -1.73
N ASP A 273 10.21 1.85 -2.38
CA ASP A 273 10.32 3.29 -2.18
C ASP A 273 8.99 4.03 -2.43
N PRO A 274 8.32 4.60 -1.42
CA PRO A 274 7.06 5.31 -1.61
C PRO A 274 7.29 6.72 -2.17
N ASP A 275 6.34 7.23 -2.94
CA ASP A 275 6.21 8.68 -3.11
C ASP A 275 5.56 9.26 -1.85
N ILE A 276 6.13 10.35 -1.33
CA ILE A 276 5.67 11.00 -0.10
C ILE A 276 5.18 12.40 -0.42
N ASN A 277 3.93 12.68 -0.05
CA ASN A 277 3.33 14.00 -0.10
C ASN A 277 2.93 14.42 1.31
N ILE A 278 3.28 15.66 1.69
CA ILE A 278 2.93 16.26 2.97
C ILE A 278 2.04 17.46 2.66
N VAL A 279 0.88 17.50 3.30
CA VAL A 279 -0.13 18.55 3.11
C VAL A 279 -0.55 19.07 4.47
N ASP A 280 -0.56 20.39 4.64
CA ASP A 280 -1.18 21.02 5.79
C ASP A 280 -2.70 21.06 5.55
N LEU A 281 -3.44 20.47 6.47
CA LEU A 281 -4.90 20.44 6.47
C LEU A 281 -5.45 21.82 6.81
N CYS A 282 -6.65 22.12 6.37
CA CYS A 282 -7.36 23.35 6.71
C CYS A 282 -8.84 23.05 7.02
N ASP A 283 -9.53 24.04 7.57
CA ASP A 283 -10.96 23.91 7.93
C ASP A 283 -11.86 23.61 6.71
N ASP A 284 -11.35 23.86 5.49
CA ASP A 284 -12.03 23.54 4.24
C ASP A 284 -11.87 22.07 3.82
N ASP A 285 -10.99 21.27 4.45
CA ASP A 285 -10.83 19.85 4.14
C ASP A 285 -11.92 19.01 4.84
N ASP A 286 -12.71 18.25 4.07
CA ASP A 286 -13.89 17.52 4.56
C ASP A 286 -13.55 16.07 4.94
N PHE A 287 -13.01 15.31 3.98
CA PHE A 287 -12.66 13.91 4.19
C PHE A 287 -11.54 13.43 3.29
N ILE A 288 -10.93 12.32 3.70
CA ILE A 288 -9.86 11.62 2.98
C ILE A 288 -10.38 10.23 2.59
N VAL A 289 -10.08 9.78 1.37
CA VAL A 289 -10.39 8.42 0.91
C VAL A 289 -9.11 7.71 0.50
N LEU A 290 -8.85 6.56 1.13
CA LEU A 290 -7.84 5.59 0.72
C LEU A 290 -8.55 4.37 0.12
N ALA A 291 -8.14 3.93 -1.07
CA ALA A 291 -8.68 2.69 -1.64
C ALA A 291 -7.68 1.98 -2.57
N CYS A 292 -7.91 0.68 -2.76
CA CYS A 292 -7.21 -0.15 -3.74
C CYS A 292 -7.68 0.12 -5.18
N ASP A 293 -7.00 -0.47 -6.16
CA ASP A 293 -7.27 -0.22 -7.58
C ASP A 293 -8.71 -0.59 -7.98
N GLY A 294 -9.30 -1.61 -7.35
CA GLY A 294 -10.63 -2.13 -7.66
C GLY A 294 -11.74 -1.11 -7.48
N VAL A 295 -11.58 -0.20 -6.52
CA VAL A 295 -12.50 0.92 -6.30
C VAL A 295 -12.29 1.99 -7.37
N TRP A 296 -11.04 2.40 -7.59
CA TRP A 296 -10.72 3.46 -8.55
C TRP A 296 -11.14 3.06 -9.96
N TYR A 297 -10.84 1.85 -10.42
CA TYR A 297 -11.27 1.39 -11.73
C TYR A 297 -12.79 1.48 -11.92
N ALA A 298 -13.59 1.14 -10.91
CA ALA A 298 -15.04 1.25 -10.99
C ALA A 298 -15.51 2.71 -11.15
N PHE A 299 -14.97 3.63 -10.34
CA PHE A 299 -15.34 5.05 -10.40
C PHE A 299 -14.88 5.75 -11.69
N TRP A 300 -13.72 5.39 -12.24
CA TRP A 300 -13.24 5.92 -13.51
C TRP A 300 -14.02 5.34 -14.71
N THR A 301 -14.50 4.09 -14.62
CA THR A 301 -15.28 3.45 -15.70
C THR A 301 -16.73 3.97 -15.77
N LEU A 302 -17.30 4.43 -14.65
CA LEU A 302 -18.67 4.98 -14.59
C LEU A 302 -18.85 6.37 -15.25
N ARG A 303 -17.80 6.99 -15.79
CA ARG A 303 -17.86 8.32 -16.44
C ARG A 303 -17.92 8.33 -17.98
N PHE A 304 -18.43 7.27 -18.61
CA PHE A 304 -18.77 7.26 -20.05
C PHE A 304 -20.09 6.54 -20.36
N ASN A 305 -21.22 7.14 -19.96
CA ASN A 305 -22.49 6.97 -20.68
C ASN A 305 -23.44 8.18 -20.52
N LEU A 306 -22.90 9.40 -20.47
CA LEU A 306 -23.69 10.63 -20.66
C LEU A 306 -23.79 10.95 -22.16
N LYS A 307 -24.33 10.03 -22.94
CA LYS A 307 -24.96 10.35 -24.24
C LYS A 307 -26.40 9.87 -24.19
N LYS A 308 -27.30 10.85 -24.23
CA LYS A 308 -28.77 10.79 -24.34
C LYS A 308 -29.55 10.53 -23.06
N ILE A 309 -29.69 11.58 -22.26
CA ILE A 309 -31.02 11.99 -21.76
C ILE A 309 -31.11 13.52 -21.97
N CYS A 310 -31.51 13.91 -23.18
CA CYS A 310 -32.37 15.07 -23.41
C CYS A 310 -33.69 14.49 -23.92
#